data_AF-C0ZJA8-F1
#
_entry.id   AF-C0ZJA8-F1
#
_cell.length_a   1.000
_cell.length_b   1.000
_cell.length_c   1.000
_cell.angle_alpha   90.00
_cell.angle_beta   90.00
_cell.angle_gamma   90.00
#
_symmetry.space_group_name_H-M   'P 1'
#
loop_
_entity.id
_entity.type
_entity.pdbx_description
1 polymer ?
#
loop_
_entity_poly.entity_id
_entity_poly.type
_entity_poly.pdbx_seq_one_letter_code
_entity_poly.pdbx_strand_id
1 'polypeptide(L)'
;MTSTSQRRYPVLASSALLTATLLLSPASGTVMANQTGNQQAEAPLQENQLSEKAKRTEQKLQMLFPALDDTSRYITLETKDQPVYEIRYEKNNEFFARAYIHAETGKLLTYLLDDKDLEIADDKLAYKSADTFMEGWIGEMRSLYKVTRAPVGDVIYSRHVNGIEVVGDEFRLSVNSAGQVTHVSEGENTLTNINPADFRPPAQAMKKDQLSRCIPPLLQLMYKTGENQTDLVYSAVFSGYVDAVTGAELITNRQYRTWRWKPTSLTPGGKVVKVKNEQEAKRIYESEFGISLKGSIFNSNGGNSEMERVYFSPDFSEYLYTKDDVVIGFKSYSNTQTEKGKTILSEKQLLAKAVQFLQPYLKQEEKEFYYRVTPDWKNPDRGNPHQYVVELVPSVEGLPLEYGRSIGIGVNGVTGKITEYYQQLDQKPAKLPDKRKAVSIDAAAKALLAKPTELLYIYPFINGKRLAKPVLAYSIDLNDIDINALTGKFKE
;
A
#
# COMPACT_ATOMS: atom_id res chain seq x y z
N MET A 1 61.36 -5.11 22.90
CA MET A 1 61.03 -4.95 21.47
C MET A 1 59.81 -5.82 21.20
N THR A 2 58.60 -5.29 21.45
CA THR A 2 57.67 -4.62 20.49
C THR A 2 57.00 -5.63 19.55
N SER A 3 55.68 -5.67 19.36
CA SER A 3 54.51 -5.00 19.95
C SER A 3 53.27 -5.70 19.37
N THR A 4 52.28 -5.95 20.22
CA THR A 4 50.91 -6.40 19.92
C THR A 4 50.03 -5.23 19.50
N SER A 5 49.03 -5.45 18.64
CA SER A 5 47.91 -4.51 18.42
C SER A 5 46.64 -5.25 17.96
N GLN A 6 45.80 -5.62 18.93
CA GLN A 6 44.35 -5.79 18.76
C GLN A 6 43.68 -4.41 18.85
N ARG A 7 42.84 -4.03 17.89
CA ARG A 7 42.00 -2.82 17.99
C ARG A 7 40.59 -3.19 18.47
N ARG A 8 40.25 -2.69 19.66
CA ARG A 8 38.91 -2.62 20.22
C ARG A 8 38.24 -1.33 19.74
N TYR A 9 36.94 -1.38 19.43
CA TYR A 9 36.10 -0.21 19.16
C TYR A 9 35.66 0.43 20.48
N PRO A 10 35.73 1.77 20.64
CA PRO A 10 35.27 2.44 21.85
C PRO A 10 33.76 2.72 21.82
N VAL A 11 33.14 2.46 22.96
CA VAL A 11 31.82 2.96 23.37
C VAL A 11 32.00 4.41 23.82
N LEU A 12 31.28 5.35 23.19
CA LEU A 12 31.17 6.72 23.70
C LEU A 12 29.79 6.91 24.34
N ALA A 13 29.81 6.92 25.68
CA ALA A 13 28.79 7.55 26.50
C ALA A 13 29.01 9.07 26.45
N SER A 14 27.94 9.84 26.28
CA SER A 14 27.97 11.29 26.46
C SER A 14 26.77 11.71 27.28
N SER A 15 27.05 11.95 28.56
CA SER A 15 26.19 12.56 29.55
C SER A 15 26.12 14.07 29.27
N ALA A 16 24.92 14.61 29.07
CA ALA A 16 24.69 16.04 29.11
C ALA A 16 23.57 16.32 30.13
N LEU A 17 23.99 16.89 31.28
CA LEU A 17 23.12 17.54 32.25
C LEU A 17 22.48 18.77 31.59
N LEU A 18 21.15 18.88 31.61
CA LEU A 18 20.49 20.18 31.51
C LEU A 18 19.59 20.37 32.73
N THR A 19 19.99 21.36 33.51
CA THR A 19 19.31 21.97 34.65
C THR A 19 17.92 22.48 34.28
N ALA A 20 16.94 22.09 35.09
CA ALA A 20 15.59 22.63 35.09
C ALA A 20 15.58 24.03 35.72
N THR A 21 14.97 25.00 35.03
CA THR A 21 14.55 26.27 35.61
C THR A 21 13.03 26.38 35.46
N LEU A 22 12.33 26.27 36.58
CA LEU A 22 10.93 26.63 36.72
C LEU A 22 10.76 28.14 36.53
N LEU A 23 9.83 28.54 35.66
CA LEU A 23 9.16 29.84 35.75
C LEU A 23 7.66 29.61 35.82
N LEU A 24 7.10 30.11 36.92
CA LEU A 24 5.69 30.12 37.29
C LEU A 24 4.94 31.26 36.58
N SER A 25 3.64 31.02 36.38
CA SER A 25 2.49 31.96 36.40
C SER A 25 1.88 32.38 35.05
N PRO A 26 0.58 32.74 34.99
CA PRO A 26 -0.58 32.29 35.78
C PRO A 26 -1.77 31.81 34.91
N ALA A 27 -2.74 31.21 35.59
CA ALA A 27 -4.02 30.73 35.07
C ALA A 27 -4.89 31.85 34.45
N SER A 28 -5.69 31.48 33.43
CA SER A 28 -6.99 32.08 33.16
C SER A 28 -7.85 31.15 32.29
N GLY A 29 -9.05 30.86 32.78
CA GLY A 29 -10.24 30.67 31.94
C GLY A 29 -10.49 29.28 31.37
N THR A 30 -11.16 28.44 32.16
CA THR A 30 -12.05 27.40 31.66
C THR A 30 -13.15 28.00 30.78
N VAL A 31 -13.24 27.59 29.52
CA VAL A 31 -14.49 27.61 28.76
C VAL A 31 -14.75 26.19 28.29
N MET A 32 -15.68 25.52 28.96
CA MET A 32 -16.33 24.32 28.42
C MET A 32 -17.27 24.77 27.31
N ALA A 33 -16.97 24.39 26.07
CA ALA A 33 -17.92 24.45 24.98
C ALA A 33 -18.27 23.01 24.57
N ASN A 34 -19.53 22.65 24.80
CA ASN A 34 -20.16 21.43 24.33
C ASN A 34 -19.91 21.25 22.83
N GLN A 35 -19.22 20.17 22.44
CA GLN A 35 -19.16 19.74 21.04
C GLN A 35 -20.40 18.90 20.74
N THR A 36 -21.43 19.57 20.24
CA THR A 36 -22.48 18.93 19.45
C THR A 36 -21.89 18.67 18.07
N GLY A 37 -21.85 17.40 17.65
CA GLY A 37 -21.37 17.00 16.34
C GLY A 37 -22.22 17.64 15.24
N ASN A 38 -21.61 18.55 14.49
CA ASN A 38 -22.04 18.90 13.15
C ASN A 38 -20.81 18.74 12.25
N GLN A 39 -20.96 17.98 11.17
CA GLN A 39 -20.04 18.04 10.02
C GLN A 39 -20.12 19.46 9.46
N GLN A 40 -19.24 20.32 9.96
CA GLN A 40 -19.06 21.66 9.45
C GLN A 40 -18.17 21.50 8.22
N ALA A 41 -18.70 21.81 7.03
CA ALA A 41 -17.89 21.99 5.84
C ALA A 41 -16.73 22.92 6.21
N GLU A 42 -15.49 22.49 5.96
CA GLU A 42 -14.32 23.32 6.22
C GLU A 42 -14.52 24.66 5.49
N ALA A 43 -14.40 25.75 6.23
CA ALA A 43 -14.63 27.09 5.68
C ALA A 43 -13.68 27.33 4.50
N PRO A 44 -14.13 27.96 3.40
CA PRO A 44 -13.27 28.28 2.26
C PRO A 44 -12.06 29.08 2.71
N LEU A 45 -10.87 28.64 2.34
CA LEU A 45 -9.63 29.38 2.57
C LEU A 45 -9.63 30.65 1.72
N GLN A 46 -9.12 31.75 2.28
CA GLN A 46 -8.89 32.99 1.55
C GLN A 46 -7.66 32.85 0.63
N GLU A 47 -7.61 33.59 -0.48
CA GLU A 47 -6.51 33.58 -1.48
C GLU A 47 -5.10 33.76 -0.88
N ASN A 48 -5.00 34.50 0.22
CA ASN A 48 -3.75 34.71 0.97
C ASN A 48 -3.21 33.44 1.66
N GLN A 49 -3.94 32.33 1.64
CA GLN A 49 -3.56 31.06 2.29
C GLN A 49 -2.99 30.00 1.34
N LEU A 50 -2.98 30.24 0.02
CA LEU A 50 -2.20 29.42 -0.91
C LEU A 50 -0.70 29.67 -0.72
N SER A 51 0.10 28.61 -0.80
CA SER A 51 1.56 28.76 -0.85
C SER A 51 1.98 29.48 -2.14
N GLU A 52 3.09 30.22 -2.10
CA GLU A 52 3.59 30.94 -3.29
C GLU A 52 3.86 30.00 -4.48
N LYS A 53 4.22 28.74 -4.22
CA LYS A 53 4.38 27.75 -5.28
C LYS A 53 3.04 27.34 -5.87
N ALA A 54 2.02 27.11 -5.04
CA ALA A 54 0.68 26.78 -5.52
C ALA A 54 0.05 27.93 -6.30
N LYS A 55 0.23 29.18 -5.87
CA LYS A 55 -0.23 30.37 -6.62
C LYS A 55 0.37 30.44 -8.02
N ARG A 56 1.66 30.18 -8.17
CA ARG A 56 2.33 30.16 -9.48
C ARG A 56 1.75 29.08 -10.40
N THR A 57 1.44 27.92 -9.83
CA THR A 57 0.83 26.81 -10.58
C THR A 57 -0.60 27.15 -11.02
N GLU A 58 -1.41 27.73 -10.14
CA GLU A 58 -2.75 28.23 -10.48
C GLU A 58 -2.67 29.32 -11.57
N GLN A 59 -1.79 30.31 -11.42
CA GLN A 59 -1.60 31.36 -12.43
C GLN A 59 -1.24 30.77 -13.79
N LYS A 60 -0.41 29.73 -13.81
CA LYS A 60 -0.06 29.03 -15.04
C LYS A 60 -1.26 28.30 -15.64
N LEU A 61 -2.14 27.71 -14.82
CA LEU A 61 -3.41 27.14 -15.29
C LEU A 61 -4.32 28.21 -15.88
N GLN A 62 -4.46 29.37 -15.24
CA GLN A 62 -5.26 30.49 -15.76
C GLN A 62 -4.75 31.00 -17.11
N MET A 63 -3.42 31.07 -17.28
CA MET A 63 -2.82 31.43 -18.56
C MET A 63 -3.14 30.42 -19.68
N LEU A 64 -3.21 29.13 -19.36
CA LEU A 64 -3.53 28.07 -20.33
C LEU A 64 -5.04 27.87 -20.53
N PHE A 65 -5.83 28.25 -19.53
CA PHE A 65 -7.30 28.20 -19.54
C PHE A 65 -7.88 29.57 -19.14
N PRO A 66 -7.86 30.58 -20.03
CA PRO A 66 -8.33 31.93 -19.70
C PRO A 66 -9.79 31.99 -19.24
N ALA A 67 -10.61 30.99 -19.60
CA ALA A 67 -11.99 30.87 -19.12
C ALA A 67 -12.12 30.75 -17.59
N LEU A 68 -11.03 30.41 -16.89
CA LEU A 68 -10.98 30.41 -15.42
C LEU A 68 -11.04 31.83 -14.83
N ASP A 69 -10.66 32.87 -15.58
CA ASP A 69 -10.69 34.26 -15.09
C ASP A 69 -12.12 34.77 -14.87
N ASP A 70 -13.10 34.18 -15.56
CA ASP A 70 -14.53 34.49 -15.46
C ASP A 70 -15.28 33.64 -14.41
N THR A 71 -14.55 32.96 -13.52
CA THR A 71 -15.14 32.04 -12.53
C THR A 71 -14.97 32.56 -11.10
N SER A 72 -15.91 32.21 -10.21
CA SER A 72 -15.64 32.25 -8.78
C SER A 72 -14.81 31.03 -8.38
N ARG A 73 -14.03 31.15 -7.30
CA ARG A 73 -13.20 30.04 -6.81
C ARG A 73 -13.38 29.78 -5.32
N TYR A 74 -13.33 28.51 -4.96
CA TYR A 74 -13.39 28.00 -3.59
C TYR A 74 -12.18 27.11 -3.33
N ILE A 75 -11.47 27.37 -2.23
CA ILE A 75 -10.22 26.68 -1.91
C ILE A 75 -10.39 25.92 -0.60
N THR A 76 -10.05 24.64 -0.60
CA THR A 76 -9.92 23.82 0.62
C THR A 76 -8.51 23.23 0.68
N LEU A 77 -8.07 22.85 1.89
CA LEU A 77 -6.78 22.21 2.12
C LEU A 77 -7.00 20.87 2.79
N GLU A 78 -6.85 19.78 2.04
CA GLU A 78 -6.83 18.43 2.59
C GLU A 78 -5.43 18.16 3.16
N THR A 79 -5.36 17.60 4.38
CA THR A 79 -4.09 17.34 5.09
C THR A 79 -3.93 15.89 5.56
N LYS A 80 -4.90 15.01 5.26
CA LYS A 80 -4.95 13.64 5.77
C LYS A 80 -3.74 12.78 5.36
N ASP A 81 -3.29 12.87 4.11
CA ASP A 81 -2.19 12.04 3.57
C ASP A 81 -0.98 12.87 3.13
N GLN A 82 -1.24 13.87 2.28
CA GLN A 82 -0.32 14.92 1.87
C GLN A 82 -1.10 16.23 1.84
N PRO A 83 -0.47 17.37 2.16
CA PRO A 83 -1.17 18.65 2.11
C PRO A 83 -1.46 19.02 0.64
N VAL A 84 -2.73 19.03 0.27
CA VAL A 84 -3.20 19.29 -1.10
C VAL A 84 -4.27 20.37 -1.07
N TYR A 85 -4.08 21.43 -1.84
CA TYR A 85 -5.12 22.39 -2.12
C TYR A 85 -6.07 21.83 -3.18
N GLU A 86 -7.36 21.80 -2.89
CA GLU A 86 -8.40 21.68 -3.91
C GLU A 86 -8.90 23.08 -4.24
N ILE A 87 -8.80 23.46 -5.51
CA ILE A 87 -9.34 24.70 -6.04
C ILE A 87 -10.51 24.34 -6.95
N ARG A 88 -11.71 24.68 -6.53
CA ARG A 88 -12.94 24.50 -7.30
C ARG A 88 -13.34 25.82 -7.94
N TYR A 89 -13.47 25.80 -9.26
CA TYR A 89 -13.93 26.92 -10.06
C TYR A 89 -15.41 26.75 -10.38
N GLU A 90 -16.19 27.82 -10.23
CA GLU A 90 -17.62 27.84 -10.52
C GLU A 90 -17.98 28.97 -11.47
N LYS A 91 -18.88 28.68 -12.40
CA LYS A 91 -19.45 29.65 -13.34
C LYS A 91 -20.96 29.58 -13.24
N ASN A 92 -21.61 30.72 -13.01
CA ASN A 92 -23.07 30.77 -12.80
C ASN A 92 -23.58 29.84 -11.67
N ASN A 93 -22.81 29.69 -10.59
CA ASN A 93 -23.06 28.76 -9.48
C ASN A 93 -23.09 27.27 -9.85
N GLU A 94 -22.54 26.91 -11.01
CA GLU A 94 -22.34 25.52 -11.42
C GLU A 94 -20.84 25.18 -11.38
N PHE A 95 -20.55 23.90 -11.14
CA PHE A 95 -19.19 23.38 -11.22
C PHE A 95 -18.63 23.63 -12.63
N PHE A 96 -17.44 24.21 -12.71
CA PHE A 96 -16.79 24.49 -13.99
C PHE A 96 -15.48 23.72 -14.15
N ALA A 97 -14.62 23.76 -13.12
CA ALA A 97 -13.37 23.03 -13.12
C ALA A 97 -12.87 22.75 -11.70
N ARG A 98 -11.90 21.84 -11.58
CA ARG A 98 -11.20 21.55 -10.34
C ARG A 98 -9.70 21.38 -10.58
N ALA A 99 -8.88 21.91 -9.68
CA ALA A 99 -7.45 21.64 -9.63
C ALA A 99 -7.05 21.11 -8.25
N TYR A 100 -6.17 20.11 -8.25
CA TYR A 100 -5.53 19.58 -7.06
C TYR A 100 -4.04 19.93 -7.10
N ILE A 101 -3.57 20.72 -6.15
CA ILE A 101 -2.18 21.22 -6.13
C ILE A 101 -1.53 20.83 -4.82
N HIS A 102 -0.40 20.13 -4.87
CA HIS A 102 0.35 19.79 -3.67
C HIS A 102 0.89 21.07 -3.00
N ALA A 103 0.52 21.29 -1.73
CA ALA A 103 0.69 22.58 -1.06
C ALA A 103 2.16 22.99 -0.90
N GLU A 104 3.05 22.04 -0.58
CA GLU A 104 4.47 22.33 -0.31
C GLU A 104 5.34 22.45 -1.56
N THR A 105 5.01 21.71 -2.61
CA THR A 105 5.80 21.61 -3.84
C THR A 105 5.24 22.51 -4.94
N GLY A 106 3.94 22.84 -4.89
CA GLY A 106 3.22 23.50 -5.98
C GLY A 106 2.93 22.57 -7.16
N LYS A 107 3.20 21.28 -7.06
CA LYS A 107 2.96 20.33 -8.14
C LYS A 107 1.47 20.22 -8.44
N LEU A 108 1.08 20.30 -9.71
CA LEU A 108 -0.29 19.97 -10.13
C LEU A 108 -0.45 18.46 -10.09
N LEU A 109 -1.37 17.96 -9.26
CA LEU A 109 -1.67 16.53 -9.20
C LEU A 109 -2.69 16.17 -10.29
N THR A 110 -3.75 16.97 -10.35
CA THR A 110 -4.84 16.79 -11.31
C THR A 110 -5.48 18.13 -11.65
N TYR A 111 -5.87 18.31 -12.89
CA TYR A 111 -6.84 19.30 -13.34
C TYR A 111 -7.99 18.58 -14.05
N LEU A 112 -9.22 19.02 -13.81
CA LEU A 112 -10.43 18.50 -14.42
C LEU A 112 -11.34 19.66 -14.81
N LEU A 113 -11.76 19.68 -16.07
CA LEU A 113 -12.82 20.54 -16.59
C LEU A 113 -14.14 19.79 -16.56
N ASP A 114 -15.24 20.46 -16.20
CA ASP A 114 -16.60 19.94 -16.35
C ASP A 114 -17.03 19.99 -17.82
N ASP A 115 -16.47 19.07 -18.61
CA ASP A 115 -16.85 18.95 -20.01
C ASP A 115 -18.18 18.20 -20.14
N LYS A 116 -19.15 18.84 -20.79
CA LYS A 116 -20.44 18.22 -21.12
C LYS A 116 -20.36 17.42 -22.41
N ASP A 117 -19.35 17.67 -23.24
CA ASP A 117 -19.04 16.85 -24.41
C ASP A 117 -18.06 15.74 -24.01
N LEU A 118 -18.50 14.50 -24.10
CA LEU A 118 -17.67 13.33 -23.79
C LEU A 118 -17.03 12.74 -25.05
N GLU A 119 -17.23 13.36 -26.22
CA GLU A 119 -16.58 12.93 -27.45
C GLU A 119 -15.08 13.24 -27.41
N ILE A 120 -14.28 12.21 -27.69
CA ILE A 120 -12.82 12.31 -27.73
C ILE A 120 -12.35 12.88 -29.07
N ALA A 121 -11.31 13.71 -29.04
CA ALA A 121 -10.65 14.15 -30.27
C ALA A 121 -10.07 12.97 -31.06
N ASP A 122 -10.05 13.12 -32.38
CA ASP A 122 -9.19 12.29 -33.22
C ASP A 122 -7.71 12.46 -32.84
N ASP A 123 -6.88 11.48 -33.17
CA ASP A 123 -5.48 11.44 -32.73
C ASP A 123 -4.68 12.67 -33.17
N LYS A 124 -4.92 13.18 -34.39
CA LYS A 124 -4.17 14.32 -34.92
C LYS A 124 -4.47 15.58 -34.12
N LEU A 125 -5.75 15.82 -33.82
CA LEU A 125 -6.16 16.95 -33.00
C LEU A 125 -5.68 16.78 -31.55
N ALA A 126 -5.88 15.59 -30.97
CA ALA A 126 -5.48 15.30 -29.59
C ALA A 126 -3.98 15.54 -29.37
N TYR A 127 -3.12 15.01 -30.25
CA TYR A 127 -1.68 15.24 -30.15
C TYR A 127 -1.33 16.71 -30.27
N LYS A 128 -1.89 17.44 -31.25
CA LYS A 128 -1.58 18.86 -31.44
C LYS A 128 -1.96 19.70 -30.22
N SER A 129 -3.16 19.48 -29.67
CA SER A 129 -3.66 20.22 -28.52
C SER A 129 -2.88 19.89 -27.25
N ALA A 130 -2.62 18.61 -27.00
CA ALA A 130 -1.81 18.18 -25.86
C ALA A 130 -0.39 18.75 -25.96
N ASP A 131 0.20 18.81 -27.16
CA ASP A 131 1.56 19.35 -27.33
C ASP A 131 1.63 20.84 -27.05
N THR A 132 0.65 21.59 -27.56
CA THR A 132 0.51 23.03 -27.28
C THR A 132 0.38 23.29 -25.78
N PHE A 133 -0.44 22.48 -25.10
CA PHE A 133 -0.57 22.56 -23.64
C PHE A 133 0.76 22.25 -22.95
N MET A 134 1.43 21.17 -23.33
CA MET A 134 2.68 20.74 -22.70
C MET A 134 3.83 21.74 -22.92
N GLU A 135 3.94 22.35 -24.08
CA GLU A 135 4.89 23.45 -24.33
C GLU A 135 4.60 24.65 -23.43
N GLY A 136 3.33 25.00 -23.24
CA GLY A 136 2.94 26.01 -22.26
C GLY A 136 3.22 25.59 -20.81
N TRP A 137 2.98 24.32 -20.47
CA TRP A 137 3.03 23.80 -19.10
C TRP A 137 4.44 23.48 -18.60
N ILE A 138 5.35 22.96 -19.45
CA ILE A 138 6.70 22.59 -19.04
C ILE A 138 7.80 23.16 -19.94
N GLY A 139 7.45 23.93 -20.98
CA GLY A 139 8.41 24.61 -21.85
C GLY A 139 9.33 23.63 -22.57
N GLU A 140 10.61 23.97 -22.63
CA GLU A 140 11.65 23.17 -23.30
C GLU A 140 11.79 21.74 -22.73
N MET A 141 11.38 21.52 -21.48
CA MET A 141 11.40 20.19 -20.86
C MET A 141 10.47 19.20 -21.55
N ARG A 142 9.50 19.66 -22.35
CA ARG A 142 8.66 18.80 -23.20
C ARG A 142 9.50 17.86 -24.07
N SER A 143 10.66 18.31 -24.53
CA SER A 143 11.57 17.51 -25.37
C SER A 143 12.13 16.26 -24.67
N LEU A 144 12.04 16.17 -23.34
CA LEU A 144 12.50 15.03 -22.55
C LEU A 144 11.50 13.86 -22.52
N TYR A 145 10.28 14.09 -23.03
CA TYR A 145 9.18 13.14 -22.95
C TYR A 145 8.92 12.49 -24.31
N LYS A 146 8.67 11.19 -24.29
CA LYS A 146 8.09 10.47 -25.43
C LYS A 146 6.58 10.51 -25.32
N VAL A 147 5.91 10.65 -26.46
CA VAL A 147 4.46 10.81 -26.53
C VAL A 147 3.82 9.54 -27.09
N THR A 148 2.78 9.05 -26.41
CA THR A 148 1.98 7.88 -26.83
C THR A 148 0.49 8.16 -26.67
N ARG A 149 -0.36 7.28 -27.22
CA ARG A 149 -1.83 7.32 -27.08
C ARG A 149 -2.29 6.15 -26.23
N ALA A 150 -3.13 6.40 -25.23
CA ALA A 150 -3.84 5.34 -24.54
C ALA A 150 -5.00 4.80 -25.41
N PRO A 151 -5.40 3.53 -25.26
CA PRO A 151 -6.57 2.98 -25.96
C PRO A 151 -7.87 3.76 -25.70
N VAL A 152 -7.98 4.44 -24.56
CA VAL A 152 -9.14 5.24 -24.14
C VAL A 152 -9.05 6.71 -24.56
N GLY A 153 -8.11 7.07 -25.44
CA GLY A 153 -8.04 8.41 -26.00
C GLY A 153 -7.35 9.46 -25.12
N ASP A 154 -6.44 9.05 -24.24
CA ASP A 154 -5.52 9.99 -23.55
C ASP A 154 -4.20 10.12 -24.31
N VAL A 155 -3.59 11.30 -24.28
CA VAL A 155 -2.21 11.52 -24.70
C VAL A 155 -1.31 11.39 -23.47
N ILE A 156 -0.30 10.51 -23.55
CA ILE A 156 0.61 10.24 -22.44
C ILE A 156 2.01 10.70 -22.83
N TYR A 157 2.61 11.54 -21.99
CA TYR A 157 4.00 11.98 -22.09
C TYR A 157 4.81 11.27 -21.00
N SER A 158 5.70 10.35 -21.36
CA SER A 158 6.53 9.60 -20.41
C SER A 158 8.01 9.97 -20.57
N ARG A 159 8.67 10.37 -19.49
CA ARG A 159 10.06 10.81 -19.55
C ARG A 159 10.99 9.64 -19.82
N HIS A 160 11.98 9.88 -20.68
CA HIS A 160 13.05 8.92 -20.93
C HIS A 160 14.42 9.55 -20.71
N VAL A 161 15.32 8.81 -20.05
CA VAL A 161 16.72 9.17 -19.90
C VAL A 161 17.56 7.99 -20.42
N ASN A 162 18.60 8.23 -21.21
CA ASN A 162 19.40 7.15 -21.83
C ASN A 162 18.57 6.10 -22.60
N GLY A 163 17.43 6.50 -23.17
CA GLY A 163 16.49 5.60 -23.85
C GLY A 163 15.61 4.75 -22.93
N ILE A 164 15.74 4.88 -21.61
CA ILE A 164 15.01 4.14 -20.57
C ILE A 164 13.94 5.04 -19.92
N GLU A 165 12.75 4.50 -19.71
CA GLU A 165 11.65 5.20 -19.06
C GLU A 165 11.94 5.50 -17.57
N VAL A 166 11.48 6.66 -17.11
CA VAL A 166 11.47 7.04 -15.69
C VAL A 166 10.06 6.83 -15.13
N VAL A 167 9.88 5.75 -14.36
CA VAL A 167 8.56 5.32 -13.90
C VAL A 167 7.91 6.40 -13.02
N GLY A 168 6.68 6.74 -13.38
CA GLY A 168 5.88 7.76 -12.70
C GLY A 168 6.30 9.21 -13.01
N ASP A 169 7.30 9.45 -13.86
CA ASP A 169 7.57 10.78 -14.43
C ASP A 169 6.81 10.91 -15.75
N GLU A 170 5.49 11.11 -15.63
CA GLU A 170 4.57 11.17 -16.76
C GLU A 170 3.54 12.29 -16.63
N PHE A 171 2.99 12.70 -17.77
CA PHE A 171 1.78 13.52 -17.84
C PHE A 171 0.74 12.77 -18.67
N ARG A 172 -0.50 12.73 -18.18
CA ARG A 172 -1.64 12.18 -18.91
C ARG A 172 -2.64 13.29 -19.17
N LEU A 173 -3.03 13.45 -20.44
CA LEU A 173 -3.92 14.50 -20.88
C LEU A 173 -5.10 13.92 -21.66
N SER A 174 -6.31 14.36 -21.33
CA SER A 174 -7.52 14.05 -22.11
C SER A 174 -7.91 15.29 -22.92
N VAL A 175 -8.33 15.07 -24.17
CA VAL A 175 -8.68 16.13 -25.13
C VAL A 175 -10.02 15.81 -25.76
N ASN A 176 -10.96 16.76 -25.70
CA ASN A 176 -12.29 16.61 -26.29
C ASN A 176 -12.29 16.85 -27.81
N SER A 177 -13.43 16.58 -28.46
CA SER A 177 -13.65 16.74 -29.90
C SER A 177 -13.33 18.15 -30.43
N ALA A 178 -13.49 19.18 -29.59
CA ALA A 178 -13.17 20.58 -29.90
C ALA A 178 -11.66 20.90 -29.79
N GLY A 179 -10.84 19.95 -29.36
CA GLY A 179 -9.40 20.12 -29.18
C GLY A 179 -9.02 20.82 -27.87
N GLN A 180 -9.92 20.89 -26.90
CA GLN A 180 -9.66 21.45 -25.57
C GLN A 180 -9.13 20.36 -24.64
N VAL A 181 -8.10 20.69 -23.85
CA VAL A 181 -7.63 19.81 -22.77
C VAL A 181 -8.63 19.85 -21.63
N THR A 182 -9.22 18.70 -21.29
CA THR A 182 -10.28 18.57 -20.28
C THR A 182 -9.78 17.94 -19.00
N HIS A 183 -8.69 17.19 -19.06
CA HIS A 183 -8.08 16.57 -17.90
C HIS A 183 -6.56 16.54 -18.04
N VAL A 184 -5.88 16.80 -16.93
CA VAL A 184 -4.42 16.67 -16.82
C VAL A 184 -4.13 15.95 -15.52
N SER A 185 -3.24 14.96 -15.55
CA SER A 185 -2.69 14.33 -14.35
C SER A 185 -1.18 14.23 -14.47
N GLU A 186 -0.48 14.59 -13.39
CA GLU A 186 0.96 14.39 -13.27
C GLU A 186 1.24 13.12 -12.45
N GLY A 187 2.04 12.22 -13.01
CA GLY A 187 2.50 11.02 -12.34
C GLY A 187 3.32 11.34 -11.09
N GLU A 188 3.48 10.39 -10.19
CA GLU A 188 4.03 10.64 -8.86
C GLU A 188 5.44 11.28 -8.86
N ASN A 189 6.28 10.93 -9.83
CA ASN A 189 7.68 11.36 -9.96
C ASN A 189 7.89 12.45 -11.01
N THR A 190 6.82 13.04 -11.54
CA THR A 190 6.91 14.09 -12.58
C THR A 190 7.86 15.22 -12.18
N LEU A 191 8.80 15.54 -13.08
CA LEU A 191 9.85 16.54 -12.93
C LEU A 191 10.74 16.37 -11.68
N THR A 192 10.72 15.19 -11.06
CA THR A 192 11.60 14.87 -9.94
C THR A 192 12.98 14.54 -10.47
N ASN A 193 14.01 15.24 -9.97
CA ASN A 193 15.39 15.05 -10.38
C ASN A 193 15.60 15.16 -11.92
N ILE A 194 15.80 16.40 -12.37
CA ILE A 194 16.03 16.70 -13.78
C ILE A 194 17.48 16.50 -14.23
N ASN A 195 18.41 16.26 -13.31
CA ASN A 195 19.84 16.17 -13.62
C ASN A 195 20.17 14.81 -14.27
N PRO A 196 20.56 14.78 -15.56
CA PRO A 196 20.87 13.52 -16.25
C PRO A 196 22.01 12.74 -15.60
N ALA A 197 22.94 13.41 -14.89
CA ALA A 197 24.08 12.76 -14.24
C ALA A 197 23.68 11.84 -13.07
N ASP A 198 22.47 11.98 -12.53
CA ASP A 198 21.96 11.10 -11.48
C ASP A 198 21.42 9.76 -12.02
N PHE A 199 21.28 9.62 -13.34
CA PHE A 199 20.77 8.42 -14.01
C PHE A 199 21.92 7.53 -14.48
N ARG A 200 22.05 6.34 -13.88
CA ARG A 200 23.10 5.37 -14.28
C ARG A 200 22.87 4.87 -15.70
N PRO A 201 23.88 4.82 -16.57
CA PRO A 201 23.70 4.40 -17.96
C PRO A 201 23.36 2.89 -18.06
N PRO A 202 22.60 2.48 -19.10
CA PRO A 202 22.19 1.09 -19.33
C PRO A 202 23.36 0.10 -19.38
N ALA A 203 24.53 0.55 -19.84
CA ALA A 203 25.74 -0.29 -19.94
C ALA A 203 26.25 -0.80 -18.58
N GLN A 204 25.80 -0.22 -17.46
CA GLN A 204 26.12 -0.71 -16.11
C GLN A 204 25.18 -1.82 -15.63
N ALA A 205 24.08 -2.10 -16.33
CA ALA A 205 23.19 -3.19 -15.99
C ALA A 205 23.89 -4.55 -16.18
N MET A 206 23.66 -5.45 -15.24
CA MET A 206 24.12 -6.84 -15.33
C MET A 206 23.46 -7.54 -16.51
N LYS A 207 24.17 -8.49 -17.12
CA LYS A 207 23.64 -9.26 -18.26
C LYS A 207 22.62 -10.30 -17.79
N LYS A 208 21.80 -10.82 -18.72
CA LYS A 208 20.76 -11.82 -18.45
C LYS A 208 21.26 -13.05 -17.67
N ASP A 209 22.46 -13.55 -17.99
CA ASP A 209 23.06 -14.68 -17.27
C ASP A 209 23.42 -14.35 -15.82
N GLN A 210 23.77 -13.10 -15.53
CA GLN A 210 24.03 -12.64 -14.17
C GLN A 210 22.70 -12.45 -13.42
N LEU A 211 21.71 -11.81 -14.05
CA LEU A 211 20.38 -11.65 -13.50
C LEU A 211 19.75 -12.99 -13.11
N SER A 212 19.92 -14.03 -13.93
CA SER A 212 19.38 -15.37 -13.63
C SER A 212 19.90 -15.98 -12.33
N ARG A 213 21.04 -15.53 -11.80
CA ARG A 213 21.59 -15.98 -10.52
C ARG A 213 20.98 -15.23 -9.33
N CYS A 214 20.35 -14.08 -9.58
CA CYS A 214 19.69 -13.26 -8.57
C CYS A 214 18.21 -13.62 -8.37
N ILE A 215 17.61 -14.37 -9.29
CA ILE A 215 16.19 -14.74 -9.25
C ILE A 215 15.86 -15.90 -8.29
N PRO A 216 16.65 -16.98 -8.16
CA PRO A 216 16.29 -18.10 -7.29
C PRO A 216 15.97 -17.68 -5.84
N PRO A 217 16.71 -16.76 -5.21
CA PRO A 217 16.37 -16.24 -3.89
C PRO A 217 15.06 -15.43 -3.82
N LEU A 218 14.43 -15.09 -4.94
CA LEU A 218 13.15 -14.36 -5.03
C LEU A 218 11.97 -15.29 -5.34
N LEU A 219 12.24 -16.60 -5.50
CA LEU A 219 11.22 -17.63 -5.64
C LEU A 219 11.02 -18.37 -4.32
N GLN A 220 9.83 -18.95 -4.15
CA GLN A 220 9.52 -19.84 -3.04
C GLN A 220 8.68 -21.01 -3.52
N LEU A 221 9.15 -22.23 -3.21
CA LEU A 221 8.38 -23.45 -3.44
C LEU A 221 7.27 -23.55 -2.40
N MET A 222 6.04 -23.80 -2.85
CA MET A 222 4.86 -23.88 -1.99
C MET A 222 3.75 -24.72 -2.62
N TYR A 223 2.82 -25.16 -1.79
CA TYR A 223 1.57 -25.74 -2.25
C TYR A 223 0.50 -24.64 -2.34
N LYS A 224 -0.31 -24.64 -3.40
CA LYS A 224 -1.49 -23.76 -3.54
C LYS A 224 -2.74 -24.61 -3.76
N THR A 225 -3.75 -24.42 -2.92
CA THR A 225 -5.03 -25.15 -3.06
C THR A 225 -6.01 -24.32 -3.88
N GLY A 226 -6.45 -24.85 -5.02
CA GLY A 226 -7.61 -24.37 -5.76
C GLY A 226 -8.87 -25.15 -5.39
N GLU A 227 -9.98 -24.86 -6.07
CA GLU A 227 -11.28 -25.49 -5.78
C GLU A 227 -11.26 -27.02 -5.85
N ASN A 228 -10.52 -27.59 -6.81
CA ASN A 228 -10.56 -29.03 -7.11
C ASN A 228 -9.21 -29.74 -6.95
N GLN A 229 -8.11 -29.02 -6.77
CA GLN A 229 -6.77 -29.61 -6.71
C GLN A 229 -5.78 -28.75 -5.93
N THR A 230 -4.72 -29.40 -5.44
CA THR A 230 -3.56 -28.72 -4.87
C THR A 230 -2.41 -28.79 -5.87
N ASP A 231 -1.87 -27.63 -6.22
CA ASP A 231 -0.72 -27.50 -7.10
C ASP A 231 0.56 -27.30 -6.28
N LEU A 232 1.69 -27.79 -6.78
CA LEU A 232 3.02 -27.44 -6.28
C LEU A 232 3.62 -26.41 -7.21
N VAL A 233 3.98 -25.24 -6.69
CA VAL A 233 4.41 -24.09 -7.48
C VAL A 233 5.66 -23.43 -6.91
N TYR A 234 6.47 -22.85 -7.79
CA TYR A 234 7.39 -21.77 -7.44
C TYR A 234 6.65 -20.44 -7.63
N SER A 235 6.31 -19.77 -6.53
CA SER A 235 5.72 -18.44 -6.56
C SER A 235 6.83 -17.39 -6.52
N ALA A 236 6.70 -16.34 -7.33
CA ALA A 236 7.48 -15.11 -7.15
C ALA A 236 7.08 -14.42 -5.85
N VAL A 237 8.06 -14.19 -4.96
CA VAL A 237 7.86 -13.60 -3.63
C VAL A 237 8.69 -12.33 -3.46
N PHE A 238 8.50 -11.38 -4.38
CA PHE A 238 9.18 -10.08 -4.40
C PHE A 238 8.33 -9.01 -5.11
N SER A 239 8.80 -7.77 -5.15
CA SER A 239 8.10 -6.62 -5.73
C SER A 239 7.92 -6.61 -7.25
N GLY A 240 8.63 -7.46 -7.99
CA GLY A 240 8.77 -7.38 -9.45
C GLY A 240 9.97 -6.57 -9.93
N TYR A 241 10.67 -5.88 -9.02
CA TYR A 241 11.81 -5.01 -9.36
C TYR A 241 13.11 -5.49 -8.72
N VAL A 242 14.17 -5.53 -9.52
CA VAL A 242 15.53 -5.90 -9.09
C VAL A 242 16.51 -4.81 -9.50
N ASP A 243 17.39 -4.40 -8.60
CA ASP A 243 18.49 -3.48 -8.90
C ASP A 243 19.38 -4.08 -10.00
N ALA A 244 19.47 -3.37 -11.12
CA ALA A 244 20.15 -3.88 -12.31
C ALA A 244 21.67 -4.01 -12.13
N VAL A 245 22.25 -3.45 -11.06
CA VAL A 245 23.69 -3.50 -10.76
C VAL A 245 24.00 -4.53 -9.68
N THR A 246 23.19 -4.56 -8.61
CA THR A 246 23.46 -5.39 -7.43
C THR A 246 22.66 -6.69 -7.39
N GLY A 247 21.54 -6.77 -8.10
CA GLY A 247 20.64 -7.92 -8.06
C GLY A 247 19.75 -7.95 -6.81
N ALA A 248 19.75 -6.89 -6.01
CA ALA A 248 18.91 -6.78 -4.82
C ALA A 248 17.46 -6.43 -5.20
N GLU A 249 16.48 -6.93 -4.45
CA GLU A 249 15.09 -6.51 -4.59
C GLU A 249 14.92 -5.00 -4.31
N LEU A 250 14.09 -4.33 -5.12
CA LEU A 250 13.74 -2.93 -4.95
C LEU A 250 12.26 -2.78 -4.59
N ILE A 251 11.97 -2.04 -3.53
CA ILE A 251 10.60 -1.85 -3.04
C ILE A 251 10.02 -0.58 -3.69
N THR A 252 8.91 -0.68 -4.41
CA THR A 252 8.26 0.46 -5.08
C THR A 252 7.08 1.04 -4.30
N ASN A 253 6.63 0.36 -3.24
CA ASN A 253 5.56 0.84 -2.38
C ASN A 253 6.12 1.43 -1.08
N ARG A 254 5.51 2.51 -0.59
CA ARG A 254 5.81 3.10 0.72
C ARG A 254 5.51 2.13 1.85
N GLN A 255 4.45 1.35 1.72
CA GLN A 255 4.01 0.43 2.76
C GLN A 255 4.86 -0.84 2.77
N TYR A 256 5.22 -1.26 3.98
CA TYR A 256 5.98 -2.47 4.23
C TYR A 256 5.16 -3.70 3.81
N ARG A 257 5.64 -4.50 2.85
CA ARG A 257 5.02 -5.78 2.48
C ARG A 257 6.05 -6.88 2.60
N THR A 258 5.68 -7.98 3.26
CA THR A 258 6.44 -9.23 3.14
C THR A 258 5.76 -10.11 2.10
N TRP A 259 6.49 -10.48 1.06
CA TRP A 259 6.01 -11.42 0.05
C TRP A 259 6.35 -12.86 0.40
N ARG A 260 7.48 -13.06 1.10
CA ARG A 260 7.99 -14.38 1.45
C ARG A 260 7.35 -14.92 2.72
N TRP A 261 6.85 -16.15 2.63
CA TRP A 261 6.42 -16.94 3.77
C TRP A 261 7.61 -17.36 4.61
N LYS A 262 7.59 -17.07 5.92
CA LYS A 262 8.65 -17.40 6.88
C LYS A 262 8.20 -18.52 7.82
N PRO A 263 9.01 -19.56 8.08
CA PRO A 263 8.62 -20.63 8.99
C PRO A 263 8.50 -20.11 10.43
N THR A 264 7.57 -20.69 11.19
CA THR A 264 7.39 -20.45 12.62
C THR A 264 6.85 -21.72 13.29
N SER A 265 7.24 -21.94 14.54
CA SER A 265 6.75 -23.04 15.37
C SER A 265 5.85 -22.47 16.47
N LEU A 266 4.71 -23.11 16.69
CA LEU A 266 3.73 -22.71 17.69
C LEU A 266 3.60 -23.80 18.75
N THR A 267 3.22 -23.41 19.97
CA THR A 267 2.87 -24.35 21.05
C THR A 267 1.37 -24.34 21.26
N PRO A 268 0.63 -25.34 20.75
CA PRO A 268 -0.83 -25.33 20.79
C PRO A 268 -1.40 -25.64 22.18
N GLY A 269 -2.44 -24.91 22.57
CA GLY A 269 -3.15 -25.09 23.84
C GLY A 269 -4.36 -26.03 23.75
N GLY A 270 -4.98 -26.17 22.57
CA GLY A 270 -6.14 -27.04 22.35
C GLY A 270 -7.45 -26.53 22.96
N LYS A 271 -7.53 -25.26 23.41
CA LYS A 271 -8.75 -24.70 23.98
C LYS A 271 -9.79 -24.49 22.88
N VAL A 272 -10.95 -25.15 23.03
CA VAL A 272 -12.12 -24.93 22.17
C VAL A 272 -13.06 -23.93 22.84
N VAL A 273 -13.36 -22.83 22.17
CA VAL A 273 -14.31 -21.82 22.62
C VAL A 273 -15.66 -22.07 21.94
N LYS A 274 -16.71 -22.26 22.73
CA LYS A 274 -18.08 -22.47 22.24
C LYS A 274 -18.98 -21.32 22.64
N VAL A 275 -19.96 -21.01 21.81
CA VAL A 275 -20.91 -19.92 22.03
C VAL A 275 -22.33 -20.35 21.67
N LYS A 276 -23.20 -20.49 22.67
CA LYS A 276 -24.58 -20.97 22.53
C LYS A 276 -25.62 -19.86 22.65
N ASN A 277 -25.26 -18.75 23.27
CA ASN A 277 -26.18 -17.64 23.54
C ASN A 277 -25.43 -16.30 23.63
N GLU A 278 -26.18 -15.22 23.75
CA GLU A 278 -25.65 -13.85 23.82
C GLU A 278 -24.76 -13.62 25.06
N GLN A 279 -25.12 -14.18 26.22
CA GLN A 279 -24.33 -14.01 27.45
C GLN A 279 -22.95 -14.65 27.32
N GLU A 280 -22.88 -15.82 26.70
CA GLU A 280 -21.62 -16.50 26.39
C GLU A 280 -20.78 -15.69 25.39
N ALA A 281 -21.41 -15.13 24.35
CA ALA A 281 -20.73 -14.29 23.36
C ALA A 281 -20.10 -13.05 24.03
N LYS A 282 -20.85 -12.37 24.90
CA LYS A 282 -20.34 -11.24 25.68
C LYS A 282 -19.16 -11.64 26.56
N ARG A 283 -19.26 -12.77 27.29
CA ARG A 283 -18.16 -13.29 28.11
C ARG A 283 -16.91 -13.58 27.27
N ILE A 284 -17.08 -14.13 26.07
CA ILE A 284 -15.95 -14.43 25.18
C ILE A 284 -15.25 -13.15 24.76
N TYR A 285 -15.97 -12.13 24.28
CA TYR A 285 -15.36 -10.86 23.95
C TYR A 285 -14.61 -10.24 25.14
N GLU A 286 -15.26 -10.11 26.29
CA GLU A 286 -14.70 -9.38 27.43
C GLU A 286 -13.57 -10.17 28.14
N SER A 287 -13.74 -11.48 28.33
CA SER A 287 -12.82 -12.30 29.14
C SER A 287 -11.77 -13.05 28.31
N GLU A 288 -12.13 -13.51 27.11
CA GLU A 288 -11.24 -14.33 26.27
C GLU A 288 -10.43 -13.46 25.30
N PHE A 289 -11.07 -12.44 24.73
CA PHE A 289 -10.44 -11.57 23.71
C PHE A 289 -10.03 -10.19 24.25
N GLY A 290 -10.45 -9.84 25.47
CA GLY A 290 -10.14 -8.54 26.08
C GLY A 290 -10.78 -7.36 25.34
N ILE A 291 -11.93 -7.59 24.69
CA ILE A 291 -12.70 -6.61 23.93
C ILE A 291 -13.88 -6.16 24.79
N SER A 292 -13.91 -4.87 25.12
CA SER A 292 -15.01 -4.25 25.86
C SER A 292 -16.22 -4.06 24.96
N LEU A 293 -17.38 -4.55 25.38
CA LEU A 293 -18.67 -4.32 24.72
C LEU A 293 -19.48 -3.19 25.39
N LYS A 294 -18.86 -2.37 26.23
CA LYS A 294 -19.55 -1.28 26.95
C LYS A 294 -20.21 -0.32 25.96
N GLY A 295 -21.52 -0.09 26.11
CA GLY A 295 -22.29 0.78 25.22
C GLY A 295 -22.66 0.14 23.87
N SER A 296 -22.37 -1.15 23.68
CA SER A 296 -22.79 -1.88 22.48
C SER A 296 -24.18 -2.50 22.64
N ILE A 297 -24.97 -2.49 21.57
CA ILE A 297 -26.30 -3.11 21.48
C ILE A 297 -26.16 -4.39 20.65
N PHE A 298 -26.70 -5.50 21.17
CA PHE A 298 -26.77 -6.76 20.46
C PHE A 298 -27.81 -6.68 19.34
N ASN A 299 -27.42 -7.07 18.13
CA ASN A 299 -28.31 -7.19 16.99
C ASN A 299 -28.32 -8.64 16.48
N SER A 300 -29.45 -9.31 16.63
CA SER A 300 -29.66 -10.69 16.20
C SER A 300 -29.93 -10.83 14.69
N ASN A 301 -30.08 -9.73 13.94
CA ASN A 301 -30.55 -9.74 12.55
C ASN A 301 -29.44 -9.52 11.49
N GLY A 302 -28.17 -9.77 11.82
CA GLY A 302 -27.09 -9.85 10.82
C GLY A 302 -27.24 -11.13 9.98
N GLY A 303 -27.66 -10.97 8.73
CA GLY A 303 -28.22 -12.04 7.90
C GLY A 303 -27.27 -13.13 7.39
N ASN A 304 -27.89 -14.30 7.11
CA ASN A 304 -27.53 -15.40 6.22
C ASN A 304 -26.05 -15.82 6.12
N SER A 305 -25.77 -17.03 6.65
CA SER A 305 -24.53 -17.87 6.60
C SER A 305 -23.43 -17.53 7.62
N GLU A 306 -22.99 -18.54 8.40
CA GLU A 306 -21.81 -18.64 9.31
C GLU A 306 -21.42 -17.44 10.23
N MET A 307 -22.20 -16.36 10.24
CA MET A 307 -22.03 -15.18 11.06
C MET A 307 -23.08 -15.19 12.15
N GLU A 308 -22.66 -15.39 13.40
CA GLU A 308 -23.58 -15.34 14.52
C GLU A 308 -23.07 -14.33 15.54
N ARG A 309 -23.78 -13.20 15.60
CA ARG A 309 -23.79 -12.15 16.63
C ARG A 309 -22.99 -10.89 16.27
N VAL A 310 -23.73 -9.80 16.01
CA VAL A 310 -23.16 -8.48 15.75
C VAL A 310 -23.50 -7.54 16.91
N TYR A 311 -22.48 -6.98 17.54
CA TYR A 311 -22.63 -5.93 18.55
C TYR A 311 -22.27 -4.59 17.94
N PHE A 312 -23.10 -3.57 18.16
CA PHE A 312 -22.91 -2.23 17.60
C PHE A 312 -22.81 -1.18 18.69
N SER A 313 -21.79 -0.33 18.61
CA SER A 313 -21.69 0.92 19.36
C SER A 313 -21.41 2.08 18.40
N PRO A 314 -21.56 3.35 18.83
CA PRO A 314 -21.15 4.49 18.03
C PRO A 314 -19.68 4.42 17.56
N ASP A 315 -18.82 3.76 18.35
CA ASP A 315 -17.38 3.72 18.12
C ASP A 315 -16.91 2.47 17.38
N PHE A 316 -17.62 1.34 17.53
CA PHE A 316 -17.21 0.04 16.97
C PHE A 316 -18.38 -0.86 16.55
N SER A 317 -18.12 -1.71 15.55
CA SER A 317 -18.96 -2.85 15.17
C SER A 317 -18.17 -4.15 15.35
N GLU A 318 -18.70 -5.08 16.14
CA GLU A 318 -18.04 -6.34 16.51
C GLU A 318 -18.79 -7.53 15.90
N TYR A 319 -18.06 -8.41 15.22
CA TYR A 319 -18.59 -9.60 14.54
C TYR A 319 -17.94 -10.85 15.11
N LEU A 320 -18.74 -11.88 15.40
CA LEU A 320 -18.25 -13.18 15.86
C LEU A 320 -18.56 -14.24 14.79
N TYR A 321 -17.56 -15.05 14.43
CA TYR A 321 -17.69 -16.12 13.45
C TYR A 321 -17.74 -17.47 14.16
N THR A 322 -18.76 -18.27 13.84
CA THR A 322 -18.98 -19.57 14.46
C THR A 322 -19.19 -20.65 13.40
N LYS A 323 -18.77 -21.86 13.74
CA LYS A 323 -19.07 -23.07 12.98
C LYS A 323 -19.37 -24.19 13.95
N ASP A 324 -20.56 -24.79 13.86
CA ASP A 324 -21.04 -25.81 14.79
C ASP A 324 -20.91 -25.37 16.28
N ASP A 325 -21.36 -24.14 16.59
CA ASP A 325 -21.22 -23.43 17.88
C ASP A 325 -19.77 -23.13 18.33
N VAL A 326 -18.75 -23.53 17.57
CA VAL A 326 -17.34 -23.25 17.89
C VAL A 326 -16.95 -21.91 17.30
N VAL A 327 -16.33 -21.04 18.11
CA VAL A 327 -15.80 -19.78 17.63
C VAL A 327 -14.60 -20.03 16.71
N ILE A 328 -14.71 -19.58 15.47
CA ILE A 328 -13.66 -19.65 14.45
C ILE A 328 -13.10 -18.27 14.10
N GLY A 329 -13.62 -17.20 14.71
CA GLY A 329 -13.06 -15.88 14.50
C GLY A 329 -13.87 -14.77 15.13
N PHE A 330 -13.33 -13.55 15.08
CA PHE A 330 -14.04 -12.31 15.30
C PHE A 330 -13.46 -11.20 14.43
N LYS A 331 -14.20 -10.12 14.26
CA LYS A 331 -13.70 -8.89 13.65
C LYS A 331 -14.25 -7.65 14.35
N SER A 332 -13.35 -6.75 14.72
CA SER A 332 -13.64 -5.45 15.33
C SER A 332 -13.44 -4.35 14.30
N TYR A 333 -14.51 -3.66 13.93
CA TYR A 333 -14.47 -2.50 13.04
C TYR A 333 -14.61 -1.22 13.84
N SER A 334 -13.75 -0.24 13.58
CA SER A 334 -13.98 1.13 14.07
C SER A 334 -15.05 1.80 13.23
N ASN A 335 -16.08 2.34 13.89
CA ASN A 335 -17.10 3.20 13.28
C ASN A 335 -16.67 4.68 13.28
N THR A 336 -15.58 5.00 13.98
CA THR A 336 -14.98 6.34 14.03
C THR A 336 -13.67 6.38 13.22
N GLN A 337 -13.27 7.60 12.84
CA GLN A 337 -12.00 7.83 12.16
C GLN A 337 -10.83 7.42 13.06
N THR A 338 -9.99 6.49 12.60
CA THR A 338 -8.91 5.92 13.41
C THR A 338 -7.89 6.93 13.91
N GLU A 339 -7.32 6.60 15.07
CA GLU A 339 -6.20 7.31 15.68
C GLU A 339 -5.04 7.55 14.71
N LYS A 340 -4.59 8.81 14.66
CA LYS A 340 -3.37 9.22 13.96
C LYS A 340 -2.16 8.75 14.76
N GLY A 341 -1.16 8.19 14.07
CA GLY A 341 0.07 7.69 14.69
C GLY A 341 1.07 7.25 13.63
N LYS A 342 2.29 6.89 14.03
CA LYS A 342 3.18 6.06 13.21
C LYS A 342 3.14 4.66 13.79
N THR A 343 3.14 3.63 12.97
CA THR A 343 3.37 2.26 13.45
C THR A 343 4.65 2.25 14.29
N ILE A 344 4.57 1.71 15.50
CA ILE A 344 5.70 1.60 16.42
C ILE A 344 6.22 0.16 16.45
N LEU A 345 5.34 -0.81 16.22
CA LEU A 345 5.68 -2.22 16.30
C LEU A 345 6.43 -2.72 15.05
N SER A 346 7.53 -3.41 15.29
CA SER A 346 8.25 -4.19 14.26
C SER A 346 7.50 -5.45 13.87
N GLU A 347 7.82 -6.04 12.72
CA GLU A 347 7.29 -7.33 12.26
C GLU A 347 7.39 -8.41 13.36
N LYS A 348 8.52 -8.50 14.05
CA LYS A 348 8.75 -9.47 15.14
C LYS A 348 7.79 -9.24 16.32
N GLN A 349 7.48 -7.99 16.65
CA GLN A 349 6.55 -7.66 17.72
C GLN A 349 5.09 -7.94 17.31
N LEU A 350 4.72 -7.64 16.07
CA LEU A 350 3.41 -7.98 15.51
C LEU A 350 3.17 -9.49 15.55
N LEU A 351 4.14 -10.28 15.06
CA LEU A 351 4.10 -11.74 15.14
C LEU A 351 3.97 -12.23 16.58
N ALA A 352 4.78 -11.71 17.50
CA ALA A 352 4.74 -12.15 18.90
C ALA A 352 3.36 -11.92 19.54
N LYS A 353 2.70 -10.80 19.23
CA LYS A 353 1.33 -10.52 19.70
C LYS A 353 0.31 -11.48 19.10
N ALA A 354 0.38 -11.71 17.79
CA ALA A 354 -0.52 -12.65 17.10
C ALA A 354 -0.35 -14.09 17.63
N VAL A 355 0.90 -14.53 17.79
CA VAL A 355 1.24 -15.86 18.31
C VAL A 355 0.77 -16.04 19.76
N GLN A 356 1.02 -15.05 20.62
CA GLN A 356 0.54 -15.08 22.01
C GLN A 356 -0.98 -15.23 22.09
N PHE A 357 -1.71 -14.53 21.22
CA PHE A 357 -3.16 -14.64 21.14
C PHE A 357 -3.62 -16.00 20.59
N LEU A 358 -2.98 -16.51 19.55
CA LEU A 358 -3.41 -17.71 18.82
C LEU A 358 -3.18 -19.00 19.59
N GLN A 359 -2.02 -19.13 20.25
CA GLN A 359 -1.54 -20.40 20.80
C GLN A 359 -2.55 -21.14 21.70
N PRO A 360 -3.31 -20.49 22.61
CA PRO A 360 -4.29 -21.17 23.44
C PRO A 360 -5.36 -21.92 22.64
N TYR A 361 -5.78 -21.37 21.50
CA TYR A 361 -6.93 -21.84 20.71
C TYR A 361 -6.55 -22.83 19.61
N LEU A 362 -5.25 -22.97 19.35
CA LEU A 362 -4.72 -23.82 18.29
C LEU A 362 -4.87 -25.30 18.66
N LYS A 363 -5.31 -26.14 17.71
CA LYS A 363 -5.45 -27.59 17.90
C LYS A 363 -4.08 -28.25 18.17
N GLN A 364 -4.05 -29.31 18.97
CA GLN A 364 -2.81 -29.93 19.47
C GLN A 364 -1.87 -30.44 18.37
N GLU A 365 -2.43 -30.81 17.22
CA GLU A 365 -1.72 -31.30 16.04
C GLU A 365 -1.11 -30.18 15.17
N GLU A 366 -1.54 -28.93 15.33
CA GLU A 366 -1.17 -27.80 14.47
C GLU A 366 0.06 -27.08 15.06
N LYS A 367 1.29 -27.53 14.74
CA LYS A 367 2.52 -27.02 15.39
C LYS A 367 3.44 -26.21 14.48
N GLU A 368 3.36 -26.44 13.18
CA GLU A 368 4.28 -25.87 12.20
C GLU A 368 3.51 -25.02 11.19
N PHE A 369 3.90 -23.76 11.09
CA PHE A 369 3.26 -22.79 10.22
C PHE A 369 4.31 -21.99 9.46
N TYR A 370 3.85 -21.36 8.40
CA TYR A 370 4.53 -20.23 7.80
C TYR A 370 3.70 -18.98 8.03
N TYR A 371 4.36 -17.83 8.16
CA TYR A 371 3.69 -16.56 8.31
C TYR A 371 4.16 -15.52 7.30
N ARG A 372 3.28 -14.56 7.02
CA ARG A 372 3.60 -13.28 6.41
C ARG A 372 2.92 -12.16 7.18
N VAL A 373 3.51 -10.97 7.12
CA VAL A 373 2.94 -9.76 7.70
C VAL A 373 2.70 -8.75 6.58
N THR A 374 1.45 -8.33 6.46
CA THR A 374 1.03 -7.34 5.47
C THR A 374 0.17 -6.27 6.13
N PRO A 375 0.28 -5.00 5.72
CA PRO A 375 -0.69 -3.98 6.08
C PRO A 375 -2.05 -4.39 5.52
N ASP A 376 -3.12 -4.07 6.25
CA ASP A 376 -4.49 -4.30 5.79
C ASP A 376 -4.84 -3.30 4.68
N TRP A 377 -4.53 -3.70 3.44
CA TRP A 377 -4.77 -2.91 2.24
C TRP A 377 -6.17 -3.13 1.65
N LYS A 378 -6.94 -4.12 2.12
CA LYS A 378 -8.23 -4.51 1.52
C LYS A 378 -9.36 -3.53 1.84
N ASN A 379 -9.07 -2.46 2.59
CA ASN A 379 -10.02 -1.39 2.91
C ASN A 379 -9.30 -0.01 2.99
N PRO A 380 -8.75 0.50 1.87
CA PRO A 380 -8.06 1.80 1.88
C PRO A 380 -9.02 2.94 2.24
N ASP A 381 -10.30 2.81 1.88
CA ASP A 381 -11.34 3.82 2.13
C ASP A 381 -11.88 3.82 3.58
N ARG A 382 -11.51 2.83 4.40
CA ARG A 382 -12.06 2.64 5.77
C ARG A 382 -11.03 2.67 6.89
N GLY A 383 -9.90 3.33 6.63
CA GLY A 383 -9.10 4.00 7.65
C GLY A 383 -8.74 3.16 8.87
N ASN A 384 -7.76 2.27 8.73
CA ASN A 384 -6.82 2.06 9.83
C ASN A 384 -5.40 1.91 9.27
N PRO A 385 -4.67 3.01 9.06
CA PRO A 385 -3.31 2.97 8.49
C PRO A 385 -2.29 2.21 9.36
N HIS A 386 -2.70 1.74 10.54
CA HIS A 386 -1.87 0.98 11.48
C HIS A 386 -2.33 -0.47 11.63
N GLN A 387 -3.28 -0.95 10.84
CA GLN A 387 -3.71 -2.34 10.90
C GLN A 387 -2.75 -3.22 10.11
N TYR A 388 -2.18 -4.24 10.78
CA TYR A 388 -1.37 -5.28 10.16
C TYR A 388 -2.07 -6.62 10.31
N VAL A 389 -2.08 -7.40 9.23
CA VAL A 389 -2.51 -8.78 9.24
C VAL A 389 -1.28 -9.68 9.31
N VAL A 390 -1.19 -10.45 10.39
CA VAL A 390 -0.32 -11.63 10.49
C VAL A 390 -1.11 -12.80 9.96
N GLU A 391 -0.76 -13.24 8.75
CA GLU A 391 -1.37 -14.40 8.13
C GLU A 391 -0.48 -15.61 8.38
N LEU A 392 -1.07 -16.72 8.84
CA LEU A 392 -0.40 -17.99 9.04
C LEU A 392 -1.03 -19.07 8.16
N VAL A 393 -0.19 -19.86 7.50
CA VAL A 393 -0.59 -21.03 6.72
C VAL A 393 0.11 -22.28 7.23
N PRO A 394 -0.52 -23.46 7.21
CA PRO A 394 0.10 -24.69 7.68
C PRO A 394 1.37 -25.06 6.92
N SER A 395 2.32 -25.69 7.62
CA SER A 395 3.45 -26.40 7.02
C SER A 395 3.00 -27.80 6.61
N VAL A 396 3.16 -28.14 5.32
CA VAL A 396 2.89 -29.48 4.79
C VAL A 396 4.14 -29.96 4.07
N GLU A 397 4.71 -31.07 4.55
CA GLU A 397 6.03 -31.57 4.11
C GLU A 397 7.13 -30.50 4.17
N GLY A 398 7.07 -29.55 5.11
CA GLY A 398 8.04 -28.46 5.23
C GLY A 398 7.91 -27.37 4.16
N LEU A 399 6.74 -27.24 3.53
CA LEU A 399 6.40 -26.18 2.58
C LEU A 399 5.11 -25.47 3.04
N PRO A 400 4.95 -24.16 2.77
CA PRO A 400 3.69 -23.47 3.05
C PRO A 400 2.58 -23.99 2.14
N LEU A 401 1.36 -24.12 2.70
CA LEU A 401 0.13 -24.44 1.98
C LEU A 401 -0.78 -23.21 1.89
N GLU A 402 -0.67 -22.47 0.80
CA GLU A 402 -1.45 -21.25 0.56
C GLU A 402 -2.82 -21.54 -0.09
N TYR A 403 -3.81 -20.69 0.18
CA TYR A 403 -5.22 -20.79 -0.22
C TYR A 403 -5.98 -21.98 0.41
N GLY A 404 -7.20 -21.70 0.91
CA GLY A 404 -8.10 -22.67 1.56
C GLY A 404 -7.84 -22.93 3.05
N ARG A 405 -6.57 -22.98 3.48
CA ARG A 405 -6.20 -23.13 4.90
C ARG A 405 -5.38 -21.96 5.41
N SER A 406 -5.97 -21.09 6.23
CA SER A 406 -5.25 -19.95 6.80
C SER A 406 -5.80 -19.50 8.14
N ILE A 407 -4.95 -18.87 8.92
CA ILE A 407 -5.31 -18.08 10.08
C ILE A 407 -4.90 -16.63 9.79
N GLY A 408 -5.86 -15.71 9.80
CA GLY A 408 -5.60 -14.27 9.75
C GLY A 408 -5.74 -13.68 11.15
N ILE A 409 -4.74 -12.92 11.61
CA ILE A 409 -4.80 -12.18 12.87
C ILE A 409 -4.41 -10.74 12.62
N GLY A 410 -5.32 -9.85 12.91
CA GLY A 410 -5.13 -8.42 12.80
C GLY A 410 -4.61 -7.83 14.08
N VAL A 411 -3.57 -7.02 13.96
CA VAL A 411 -2.87 -6.37 15.07
C VAL A 411 -2.76 -4.89 14.77
N ASN A 412 -3.23 -4.06 15.70
CA ASN A 412 -2.98 -2.62 15.65
C ASN A 412 -1.48 -2.35 15.92
N GLY A 413 -0.79 -1.76 14.95
CA GLY A 413 0.64 -1.50 14.97
C GLY A 413 1.09 -0.37 15.90
N VAL A 414 0.17 0.33 16.56
CA VAL A 414 0.44 1.34 17.60
C VAL A 414 0.22 0.73 18.99
N THR A 415 -0.95 0.12 19.22
CA THR A 415 -1.37 -0.37 20.54
C THR A 415 -1.03 -1.83 20.80
N GLY A 416 -0.82 -2.63 19.75
CA GLY A 416 -0.64 -4.08 19.82
C GLY A 416 -1.93 -4.85 20.13
N LYS A 417 -3.10 -4.18 20.13
CA LYS A 417 -4.41 -4.82 20.32
C LYS A 417 -4.74 -5.72 19.13
N ILE A 418 -5.30 -6.90 19.41
CA ILE A 418 -5.87 -7.79 18.39
C ILE A 418 -7.23 -7.25 17.98
N THR A 419 -7.43 -7.06 16.68
CA THR A 419 -8.62 -6.41 16.10
C THR A 419 -9.39 -7.33 15.15
N GLU A 420 -8.75 -8.40 14.67
CA GLU A 420 -9.44 -9.48 13.97
C GLU A 420 -8.71 -10.80 14.20
N TYR A 421 -9.49 -11.86 14.14
CA TYR A 421 -9.02 -13.23 14.14
C TYR A 421 -9.97 -14.03 13.26
N TYR A 422 -9.44 -14.82 12.34
CA TYR A 422 -10.24 -15.77 11.59
C TYR A 422 -9.40 -17.01 11.31
N GLN A 423 -9.96 -18.18 11.54
CA GLN A 423 -9.34 -19.46 11.23
C GLN A 423 -10.20 -20.28 10.27
N GLN A 424 -9.55 -20.82 9.26
CA GLN A 424 -10.12 -21.82 8.36
C GLN A 424 -9.10 -22.94 8.21
N LEU A 425 -9.19 -23.98 9.07
CA LEU A 425 -8.23 -25.09 9.12
C LEU A 425 -8.89 -26.47 8.98
N ASP A 426 -10.14 -26.56 8.54
CA ASP A 426 -10.80 -27.87 8.43
C ASP A 426 -10.63 -28.52 7.05
N GLN A 427 -10.40 -27.72 6.01
CA GLN A 427 -10.22 -28.23 4.64
C GLN A 427 -8.82 -28.81 4.45
N LYS A 428 -8.67 -30.14 4.46
CA LYS A 428 -7.37 -30.78 4.14
C LYS A 428 -7.33 -31.14 2.66
N PRO A 429 -6.19 -30.93 1.97
CA PRO A 429 -6.07 -31.34 0.57
C PRO A 429 -6.14 -32.87 0.48
N ALA A 430 -6.97 -33.37 -0.43
CA ALA A 430 -7.17 -34.81 -0.60
C ALA A 430 -5.94 -35.52 -1.18
N LYS A 431 -5.15 -34.82 -2.00
CA LYS A 431 -3.93 -35.33 -2.63
C LYS A 431 -2.93 -34.20 -2.85
N LEU A 432 -1.67 -34.47 -2.54
CA LEU A 432 -0.57 -33.54 -2.77
C LEU A 432 0.32 -34.02 -3.92
N PRO A 433 0.79 -33.11 -4.79
CA PRO A 433 1.85 -33.42 -5.74
C PRO A 433 3.16 -33.80 -5.03
N ASP A 434 3.94 -34.74 -5.60
CA ASP A 434 5.20 -35.17 -5.01
C ASP A 434 6.29 -34.10 -5.19
N LYS A 435 6.67 -33.43 -4.10
CA LYS A 435 7.71 -32.38 -4.13
C LYS A 435 9.07 -32.84 -4.63
N ARG A 436 9.38 -34.14 -4.59
CA ARG A 436 10.65 -34.68 -5.10
C ARG A 436 10.73 -34.66 -6.62
N LYS A 437 9.58 -34.48 -7.30
CA LYS A 437 9.48 -34.33 -8.76
C LYS A 437 9.55 -32.87 -9.21
N ALA A 438 9.76 -31.92 -8.29
CA ALA A 438 9.91 -30.53 -8.65
C ALA A 438 11.15 -30.32 -9.55
N VAL A 439 11.00 -29.50 -10.59
CA VAL A 439 12.14 -28.97 -11.36
C VAL A 439 13.04 -28.15 -10.44
N SER A 440 14.28 -27.91 -10.85
CA SER A 440 15.18 -27.07 -10.05
C SER A 440 14.68 -25.62 -9.97
N ILE A 441 15.02 -24.94 -8.88
CA ILE A 441 14.73 -23.52 -8.72
C ILE A 441 15.39 -22.67 -9.82
N ASP A 442 16.53 -23.09 -10.35
CA ASP A 442 17.19 -22.44 -11.49
C ASP A 442 16.39 -22.57 -12.78
N ALA A 443 15.72 -23.71 -13.00
CA ALA A 443 14.81 -23.89 -14.13
C ALA A 443 13.59 -22.97 -14.01
N ALA A 444 13.01 -22.85 -12.81
CA ALA A 444 11.93 -21.90 -12.53
C ALA A 444 12.38 -20.44 -12.71
N ALA A 445 13.57 -20.08 -12.23
CA ALA A 445 14.15 -18.75 -12.45
C ALA A 445 14.32 -18.41 -13.93
N LYS A 446 14.74 -19.38 -14.75
CA LYS A 446 14.81 -19.22 -16.22
C LYS A 446 13.43 -19.04 -16.85
N ALA A 447 12.43 -19.79 -16.39
CA ALA A 447 11.05 -19.62 -16.83
C ALA A 447 10.55 -18.21 -16.49
N LEU A 448 10.84 -17.70 -15.29
CA LEU A 448 10.50 -16.33 -14.91
C LEU A 448 11.12 -15.28 -15.83
N LEU A 449 12.42 -15.41 -16.13
CA LEU A 449 13.15 -14.51 -17.04
C LEU A 449 12.87 -14.74 -18.53
N ALA A 450 11.97 -15.67 -18.87
CA ALA A 450 11.43 -15.78 -20.22
C ALA A 450 10.27 -14.80 -20.45
N LYS A 451 9.63 -14.30 -19.38
CA LYS A 451 8.67 -13.20 -19.46
C LYS A 451 9.34 -11.89 -19.86
N PRO A 452 8.58 -10.92 -20.42
CA PRO A 452 9.10 -9.58 -20.69
C PRO A 452 9.84 -9.02 -19.47
N THR A 453 11.07 -8.58 -19.71
CA THR A 453 11.96 -8.01 -18.70
C THR A 453 12.56 -6.74 -19.26
N GLU A 454 12.30 -5.62 -18.61
CA GLU A 454 12.65 -4.29 -19.12
C GLU A 454 13.55 -3.55 -18.14
N LEU A 455 14.43 -2.69 -18.66
CA LEU A 455 15.18 -1.75 -17.83
C LEU A 455 14.34 -0.49 -17.65
N LEU A 456 14.20 -0.07 -16.40
CA LEU A 456 13.47 1.13 -15.98
C LEU A 456 14.29 1.93 -14.98
N TYR A 457 14.04 3.24 -14.90
CA TYR A 457 14.44 4.03 -13.74
C TYR A 457 13.28 4.15 -12.77
N ILE A 458 13.51 3.78 -11.52
CA ILE A 458 12.50 3.85 -10.45
C ILE A 458 13.03 4.62 -9.23
N TYR A 459 12.12 5.13 -8.41
CA TYR A 459 12.43 5.74 -7.12
C TYR A 459 11.98 4.80 -5.99
N PRO A 460 12.83 3.85 -5.57
CA PRO A 460 12.43 2.85 -4.59
C PRO A 460 12.34 3.46 -3.19
N PHE A 461 11.71 2.72 -2.29
CA PHE A 461 11.61 3.03 -0.87
C PHE A 461 12.63 2.23 -0.06
N ILE A 462 13.33 2.89 0.84
CA ILE A 462 14.15 2.27 1.89
C ILE A 462 13.62 2.76 3.23
N ASN A 463 13.24 1.83 4.12
CA ASN A 463 12.68 2.14 5.44
C ASN A 463 11.50 3.14 5.38
N GLY A 464 10.60 2.95 4.40
CA GLY A 464 9.42 3.80 4.20
C GLY A 464 9.71 5.20 3.64
N LYS A 465 10.97 5.49 3.30
CA LYS A 465 11.39 6.74 2.66
C LYS A 465 11.77 6.49 1.21
N ARG A 466 11.17 7.25 0.30
CA ARG A 466 11.56 7.25 -1.10
C ARG A 466 12.99 7.77 -1.25
N LEU A 467 13.79 7.12 -2.11
CA LEU A 467 15.10 7.64 -2.47
C LEU A 467 14.95 8.89 -3.35
N ALA A 468 15.81 9.89 -3.12
CA ALA A 468 15.82 11.11 -3.92
C ALA A 468 16.46 10.90 -5.31
N LYS A 469 17.25 9.84 -5.47
CA LYS A 469 17.90 9.50 -6.74
C LYS A 469 17.25 8.27 -7.38
N PRO A 470 17.11 8.25 -8.71
CA PRO A 470 16.60 7.09 -9.42
C PRO A 470 17.58 5.92 -9.34
N VAL A 471 17.03 4.71 -9.37
CA VAL A 471 17.79 3.46 -9.46
C VAL A 471 17.47 2.79 -10.79
N LEU A 472 18.50 2.32 -11.48
CA LEU A 472 18.35 1.48 -12.68
C LEU A 472 17.92 0.09 -12.24
N ALA A 473 16.75 -0.35 -12.68
CA ALA A 473 16.11 -1.57 -12.24
C ALA A 473 15.68 -2.44 -13.43
N TYR A 474 15.72 -3.75 -13.26
CA TYR A 474 14.93 -4.68 -14.06
C TYR A 474 13.52 -4.75 -13.50
N SER A 475 12.54 -4.48 -14.36
CA SER A 475 11.13 -4.80 -14.13
C SER A 475 10.84 -6.16 -14.76
N ILE A 476 10.34 -7.09 -13.96
CA ILE A 476 9.97 -8.43 -14.38
C ILE A 476 8.46 -8.54 -14.29
N ASP A 477 7.82 -8.93 -15.39
CA ASP A 477 6.37 -9.12 -15.41
C ASP A 477 5.95 -10.23 -14.42
N LEU A 478 5.15 -9.82 -13.43
CA LEU A 478 4.60 -10.68 -12.38
C LEU A 478 3.11 -10.96 -12.58
N ASN A 479 2.51 -10.64 -13.72
CA ASN A 479 1.23 -11.24 -14.11
C ASN A 479 1.43 -12.76 -14.12
N ASP A 480 0.58 -13.54 -13.45
CA ASP A 480 0.77 -14.99 -13.21
C ASP A 480 2.12 -15.34 -12.53
N ILE A 481 2.20 -15.04 -11.24
CA ILE A 481 3.40 -15.26 -10.39
C ILE A 481 3.78 -16.73 -10.18
N ASP A 482 2.92 -17.67 -10.55
CA ASP A 482 3.05 -19.08 -10.19
C ASP A 482 3.58 -19.93 -11.36
N ILE A 483 4.74 -20.54 -11.14
CA ILE A 483 5.34 -21.52 -12.04
C ILE A 483 5.05 -22.91 -11.48
N ASN A 484 4.35 -23.75 -12.24
CA ASN A 484 4.10 -25.13 -11.88
C ASN A 484 5.43 -25.87 -11.68
N ALA A 485 5.70 -26.33 -10.46
CA ALA A 485 6.98 -26.91 -10.10
C ALA A 485 7.23 -28.27 -10.73
N LEU A 486 6.19 -28.99 -11.19
CA LEU A 486 6.37 -30.29 -11.86
C LEU A 486 6.74 -30.15 -13.34
N THR A 487 6.36 -29.04 -13.98
CA THR A 487 6.56 -28.83 -15.42
C THR A 487 7.56 -27.72 -15.73
N GLY A 488 7.81 -26.81 -14.78
CA GLY A 488 8.63 -25.61 -14.97
C GLY A 488 7.96 -24.54 -15.84
N LYS A 489 6.64 -24.63 -16.08
CA LYS A 489 5.87 -23.69 -16.90
C LYS A 489 4.92 -22.87 -16.03
N PHE A 490 4.55 -21.67 -16.50
CA PHE A 490 3.46 -20.90 -15.90
C PHE A 490 2.15 -21.69 -15.98
N LYS A 491 1.26 -21.43 -15.02
CA LYS A 491 -0.10 -21.95 -15.06
C LYS A 491 -0.87 -21.18 -16.14
N GLU A 492 -1.46 -21.91 -17.10
CA GLU A 492 -2.37 -21.36 -18.12
C GLU A 492 -3.73 -20.99 -17.52
#